data_AF-A0A139DLA1-F1
#
_entry.id   AF-A0A139DLA1-F1
#
_cell.length_a   1.000
_cell.length_b   1.000
_cell.length_c   1.000
_cell.angle_alpha   90.00
_cell.angle_beta   90.00
_cell.angle_gamma   90.00
#
_symmetry.space_group_name_H-M   'P 1'
#
loop_
_entity.id
_entity.type
_entity.pdbx_description
1 polymer ?
#
loop_
_entity_poly.entity_id
_entity_poly.type
_entity_poly.pdbx_seq_one_letter_code
_entity_poly.pdbx_strand_id
1 'polypeptide(L)' 'MKTSARTQIFALAKSRGIRYQRLADDELAEVVTRLSDDDVTTDDVEDLVVALKRSGAISGSEMVDLLGQYLNEKYHVRSV' A
#
# COMPACT_ATOMS: atom_id res chain seq x y z
N MET A 1 -17.03 8.17 -14.08
CA MET A 1 -16.97 7.61 -12.71
C MET A 1 -15.54 7.62 -12.25
N LYS A 2 -15.24 8.12 -11.05
CA LYS A 2 -13.89 8.02 -10.49
C LYS A 2 -13.70 6.56 -10.04
N THR A 3 -12.71 5.88 -10.61
CA THR A 3 -12.39 4.48 -10.28
C THR A 3 -11.90 4.41 -8.83
N SER A 4 -12.31 3.38 -8.06
CA SER A 4 -11.90 3.24 -6.66
C SER A 4 -10.38 3.10 -6.53
N ALA A 5 -9.79 3.50 -5.41
CA ALA A 5 -8.34 3.44 -5.20
C ALA A 5 -7.86 1.98 -5.27
N ARG A 6 -8.61 1.06 -4.67
CA ARG A 6 -8.40 -0.39 -4.80
C ARG A 6 -8.28 -0.81 -6.26
N THR A 7 -9.26 -0.42 -7.08
CA THR A 7 -9.29 -0.80 -8.50
C THR A 7 -8.12 -0.21 -9.28
N GLN A 8 -7.73 1.03 -8.99
CA GLN A 8 -6.56 1.67 -9.60
C GLN A 8 -5.26 0.94 -9.25
N ILE A 9 -5.05 0.60 -7.96
CA ILE A 9 -3.87 -0.11 -7.47
C ILE A 9 -3.76 -1.49 -8.13
N PHE A 10 -4.85 -2.26 -8.16
CA PHE A 10 -4.86 -3.57 -8.82
C PHE A 10 -4.58 -3.48 -10.32
N ALA A 11 -5.19 -2.51 -11.01
CA ALA A 11 -4.97 -2.31 -12.44
C ALA A 11 -3.51 -1.95 -12.73
N LEU A 12 -2.91 -1.08 -11.91
CA LEU A 12 -1.52 -0.67 -12.04
C LEU A 12 -0.58 -1.86 -11.82
N ALA A 13 -0.73 -2.59 -10.71
CA ALA A 13 0.06 -3.78 -10.41
C ALA A 13 -0.03 -4.82 -11.54
N LYS A 14 -1.25 -5.11 -12.01
CA LYS A 14 -1.49 -6.04 -13.13
C LYS A 14 -0.81 -5.57 -14.42
N SER A 15 -0.91 -4.28 -14.77
CA SER A 15 -0.32 -3.73 -16.00
C SER A 15 1.21 -3.81 -16.01
N ARG A 16 1.84 -3.86 -14.83
CA ARG A 16 3.29 -3.93 -14.66
C ARG A 16 3.80 -5.32 -14.27
N GLY A 17 2.91 -6.31 -14.15
CA GLY A 17 3.26 -7.67 -13.71
C GLY A 17 3.79 -7.74 -12.27
N ILE A 18 3.43 -6.76 -11.43
CA ILE A 18 3.91 -6.66 -10.05
C ILE A 18 2.97 -7.41 -9.13
N ARG A 19 3.55 -8.18 -8.21
CA ARG A 19 2.86 -8.88 -7.13
C ARG A 19 3.62 -8.63 -5.84
N TYR A 20 2.90 -8.60 -4.72
CA TYR A 20 3.53 -8.58 -3.42
C TYR A 20 4.28 -9.89 -3.18
N GLN A 21 5.47 -9.77 -2.59
CA GLN A 21 6.23 -10.86 -2.02
C GLN A 21 6.81 -10.34 -0.70
N ARG A 22 6.59 -11.12 0.36
CA ARG A 22 7.20 -10.91 1.67
C ARG A 22 8.73 -10.97 1.54
N LEU A 23 9.42 -9.93 1.99
CA LEU A 23 10.89 -9.85 2.03
C LEU A 23 11.39 -9.58 3.46
N ALA A 24 12.70 -9.71 3.68
CA ALA A 24 13.34 -9.42 4.96
C ALA A 24 13.09 -7.98 5.45
N ASP A 25 12.95 -7.01 4.54
CA ASP A 25 12.61 -5.63 4.90
C ASP A 25 11.21 -5.54 5.53
N ASP A 26 10.27 -6.38 5.10
CA ASP A 26 8.93 -6.44 5.68
C ASP A 26 8.97 -7.06 7.10
N GLU A 27 9.86 -8.04 7.32
CA GLU A 27 10.09 -8.62 8.66
C GLU A 27 10.74 -7.61 9.60
N LEU A 28 11.74 -6.87 9.10
CA LEU A 28 12.37 -5.81 9.86
C LEU A 28 11.36 -4.72 10.24
N ALA A 29 10.51 -4.30 9.30
CA ALA A 29 9.46 -3.32 9.55
C ALA A 29 8.53 -3.79 10.69
N GLU A 30 8.05 -5.03 10.64
CA GLU A 30 7.20 -5.58 11.72
C GLU A 30 7.91 -5.64 13.08
N VAL A 31 9.18 -6.03 13.11
CA VAL A 31 9.96 -6.05 14.35
C VAL A 31 10.10 -4.63 14.92
N VAL A 32 10.42 -3.65 14.09
CA VAL A 32 10.56 -2.25 14.52
C VAL A 32 9.22 -1.68 15.01
N THR A 33 8.12 -1.98 14.32
CA THR A 33 6.77 -1.59 14.75
C THR A 33 6.45 -2.19 16.11
N ARG A 34 6.71 -3.49 16.31
CA ARG A 34 6.49 -4.17 17.59
C ARG A 34 7.36 -3.62 18.73
N LEU A 35 8.62 -3.28 18.44
CA LEU A 35 9.51 -2.64 19.42
C LEU A 35 9.05 -1.24 19.83
N SER A 36 8.18 -0.62 19.04
CA SER A 36 7.57 0.66 19.33
C SER A 36 6.24 0.53 20.09
N ASP A 37 5.93 -0.66 20.61
CA ASP A 37 4.63 -1.04 21.20
C ASP A 37 3.43 -0.87 20.24
N ASP A 38 3.70 -0.78 18.93
CA ASP A 38 2.70 -0.76 17.87
C ASP A 38 2.50 -2.15 17.26
N ASP A 39 1.35 -2.39 16.65
CA ASP A 39 1.07 -3.57 15.82
C ASP A 39 0.30 -3.15 14.56
N VAL A 40 0.86 -3.45 13.39
CA VAL A 40 0.29 -3.07 12.08
C VAL A 40 0.18 -4.31 11.22
N THR A 41 -1.05 -4.64 10.83
CA THR A 41 -1.33 -5.68 9.83
C THR A 41 -1.83 -4.99 8.56
N THR A 42 -1.16 -5.25 7.44
CA THR A 42 -1.55 -4.77 6.11
C THR A 42 -2.49 -5.76 5.43
N ASP A 43 -3.34 -5.25 4.54
CA ASP A 43 -4.11 -6.05 3.59
C ASP A 43 -3.43 -6.13 2.21
N ASP A 44 -3.95 -7.02 1.35
CA ASP A 44 -3.42 -7.26 0.01
C ASP A 44 -3.26 -5.97 -0.85
N VAL A 45 -4.09 -4.95 -0.63
CA VAL A 45 -4.02 -3.69 -1.40
C VAL A 45 -2.89 -2.81 -0.87
N GLU A 46 -2.75 -2.70 0.45
CA GLU A 46 -1.64 -2.02 1.11
C GLU A 46 -0.29 -2.64 0.72
N ASP A 47 -0.23 -3.97 0.71
CA ASP A 47 0.93 -4.76 0.28
C ASP A 47 1.30 -4.53 -1.20
N LEU A 48 0.29 -4.39 -2.07
CA LEU A 48 0.53 -4.03 -3.48
C LEU A 48 1.12 -2.62 -3.62
N VAL A 49 0.70 -1.66 -2.81
CA VAL A 49 1.30 -0.31 -2.82
C VAL A 49 2.77 -0.37 -2.42
N VAL A 50 3.12 -1.17 -1.39
CA VAL A 50 4.51 -1.42 -1.00
C VAL A 50 5.31 -2.02 -2.16
N ALA A 51 4.78 -3.06 -2.81
CA ALA A 51 5.45 -3.72 -3.95
C ALA A 51 5.65 -2.78 -5.15
N LEU A 52 4.66 -1.93 -5.45
CA LEU A 52 4.74 -0.91 -6.49
C LEU A 52 5.82 0.13 -6.19
N LYS A 53 5.91 0.60 -4.95
CA LYS A 53 6.95 1.57 -4.55
C LYS A 53 8.34 0.93 -4.58
N ARG A 54 8.46 -0.28 -4.06
CA ARG A 54 9.72 -1.06 -3.96
C ARG A 54 10.30 -1.36 -5.34
N SER A 55 9.46 -1.70 -6.31
CA SER A 55 9.87 -1.94 -7.70
C SER A 55 10.19 -0.66 -8.49
N GLY A 56 9.92 0.52 -7.92
CA GLY A 56 10.09 1.81 -8.60
C GLY A 56 9.00 2.13 -9.62
N ALA A 57 7.90 1.37 -9.65
CA ALA A 57 6.78 1.62 -10.56
C ALA A 57 5.98 2.89 -10.20
N ILE A 58 6.11 3.35 -8.95
CA ILE A 58 5.55 4.62 -8.45
C ILE A 58 6.58 5.38 -7.61
N SER A 59 6.45 6.70 -7.60
CA SER A 59 7.16 7.62 -6.72
C SER A 59 6.65 7.55 -5.27
N GLY A 60 7.37 8.20 -4.35
CA GLY A 60 6.93 8.34 -2.96
C GLY A 60 5.63 9.15 -2.83
N SER A 61 5.47 10.22 -3.61
CA SER A 61 4.24 11.02 -3.64
C SER A 61 3.04 10.22 -4.16
N GLU A 62 3.23 9.46 -5.25
CA GLU A 62 2.17 8.58 -5.78
C GLU A 62 1.78 7.49 -4.78
N MET A 63 2.75 6.95 -4.03
CA MET A 63 2.46 6.02 -2.93
C MET A 63 1.56 6.66 -1.87
N VAL A 64 1.89 7.87 -1.40
CA VAL A 64 1.09 8.59 -0.40
C VAL A 64 -0.32 8.86 -0.92
N ASP A 65 -0.45 9.30 -2.17
CA ASP A 65 -1.75 9.58 -2.79
C ASP A 65 -2.61 8.32 -2.93
N LEU A 66 -2.05 7.22 -3.42
CA LEU A 66 -2.77 5.95 -3.60
C LEU A 66 -3.16 5.33 -2.26
N LEU A 67 -2.22 5.28 -1.32
CA LEU A 67 -2.47 4.74 0.02
C LEU A 67 -3.50 5.59 0.77
N GLY A 68 -3.36 6.92 0.74
CA GLY A 68 -4.32 7.82 1.38
C GLY A 68 -5.74 7.69 0.80
N GLN A 69 -5.87 7.61 -0.52
CA GLN A 69 -7.18 7.37 -1.16
C GLN A 69 -7.75 6.00 -0.77
N TYR A 70 -6.92 4.96 -0.69
CA TYR A 70 -7.36 3.64 -0.27
C TYR A 70 -7.78 3.59 1.19
N LEU A 71 -7.03 4.21 2.10
CA LEU A 71 -7.38 4.29 3.52
C LEU A 71 -8.68 5.06 3.73
N ASN A 72 -8.89 6.17 3.01
CA ASN A 72 -10.17 6.90 3.03
C ASN A 72 -11.33 6.01 2.54
N GLU A 73 -11.13 5.23 1.47
CA GLU A 73 -12.11 4.26 0.97
C GLU A 73 -12.38 3.15 2.01
N LYS A 74 -11.33 2.55 2.59
CA LYS A 74 -11.39 1.45 3.55
C LYS A 74 -12.12 1.85 4.84
N TYR A 75 -11.79 3.01 5.40
CA TYR A 75 -12.34 3.47 6.68
C TYR A 75 -13.51 4.44 6.56
N HIS A 76 -13.93 4.76 5.32
CA HIS A 76 -15.04 5.68 5.04
C HIS A 76 -14.81 7.07 5.67
N VAL A 77 -13.54 7.47 5.80
CA VAL A 77 -13.14 8.75 6.35
C VAL A 77 -13.30 9.80 5.27
N ARG A 78 -14.10 10.82 5.55
CA ARG A 78 -14.23 11.99 4.69
C ARG A 78 -13.06 12.91 5.00
N SER A 79 -12.18 13.18 4.03
CA SER A 79 -11.14 14.19 4.19
C SER A 79 -11.77 15.49 4.68
N VAL A 80 -11.23 16.00 5.79
CA VAL A 80 -11.62 17.28 6.40
C VAL A 80 -10.92 18.41 5.66
#